data_AF-A0A1N7A8F2-F1
#
_entry.id   AF-A0A1N7A8F2-F1
#
_cell.length_a   1.000
_cell.length_b   1.000
_cell.length_c   1.000
_cell.angle_alpha   90.00
_cell.angle_beta   90.00
_cell.angle_gamma   90.00
#
_symmetry.space_group_name_H-M   'P 1'
#
loop_
_entity.id
_entity.type
_entity.pdbx_description
1 polymer ?
#
loop_
_entity_poly.entity_id
_entity_poly.type
_entity_poly.pdbx_seq_one_letter_code
_entity_poly.pdbx_strand_id
1 'polypeptide(L)'
;MSYVDPPAPTPLQPGETPPAPSSTDLLSPGGQPTGWVFNPEYQKLVDLWLQVVPLMDQLTKSLDKPYERARSRDVWDAPVAERYVQDLTEWRNRLGMYRQAVLTAISDQAADTPRWIPAKTGAPHAFTS
;
A
#
# COMPACT_ATOMS: atom_id res chain seq x y z
N MET A 1 10.09 -20.37 -1.74
CA MET A 1 9.78 -19.46 -0.62
C MET A 1 8.40 -18.87 -0.86
N SER A 2 7.56 -18.77 0.16
CA SER A 2 6.30 -18.03 0.08
C SER A 2 6.57 -16.63 0.62
N TYR A 3 6.38 -15.62 -0.21
CA TYR A 3 6.48 -14.22 0.18
C TYR A 3 5.10 -13.79 0.66
N VAL A 4 5.02 -13.32 1.90
CA VAL A 4 3.74 -12.90 2.51
C VAL A 4 3.65 -11.38 2.38
N ASP A 5 2.56 -10.91 1.79
CA ASP A 5 2.29 -9.47 1.68
C ASP A 5 2.05 -8.87 3.08
N PRO A 6 2.51 -7.63 3.34
CA PRO A 6 2.22 -6.92 4.58
C PRO A 6 0.74 -6.53 4.68
N PRO A 7 0.26 -6.08 5.84
CA PRO A 7 -1.10 -5.54 5.96
C PRO A 7 -1.31 -4.33 5.04
N ALA A 8 -2.47 -4.26 4.41
CA ALA A 8 -2.84 -3.13 3.58
C ALA A 8 -3.14 -1.88 4.44
N PRO A 9 -2.81 -0.66 3.96
CA PRO A 9 -3.30 0.57 4.57
C PRO A 9 -4.84 0.61 4.54
N THR A 10 -5.44 1.09 5.62
CA THR A 10 -6.89 1.01 5.82
C THR A 10 -7.59 2.25 5.23
N PRO A 11 -8.47 2.10 4.23
CA PRO A 11 -9.24 3.23 3.72
C PRO A 11 -10.17 3.80 4.79
N LEU A 12 -10.53 5.07 4.65
CA LEU A 12 -11.55 5.70 5.49
C LEU A 12 -12.85 4.88 5.44
N GLN A 13 -13.29 4.39 6.60
CA GLN A 13 -14.53 3.62 6.68
C GLN A 13 -15.76 4.54 6.81
N PRO A 14 -16.93 4.14 6.27
CA PRO A 14 -18.17 4.87 6.50
C PRO A 14 -18.46 5.02 8.00
N GLY A 15 -18.63 6.25 8.46
CA GLY A 15 -18.88 6.54 9.88
C GLY A 15 -17.63 6.53 10.78
N GLU A 16 -16.43 6.34 10.22
CA GLU A 16 -15.18 6.51 10.96
C GLU A 16 -15.00 7.98 11.35
N THR A 17 -14.83 8.23 12.65
CA THR A 17 -14.61 9.57 13.20
C THR A 17 -13.17 9.76 13.64
N PRO A 18 -12.66 11.01 13.63
CA PRO A 18 -11.34 11.32 14.16
C PRO A 18 -11.20 10.92 15.64
N PRO A 19 -9.95 10.80 16.14
CA PRO A 19 -9.72 10.61 17.57
C PRO A 19 -10.37 11.74 18.38
N ALA A 20 -10.87 11.40 19.57
CA ALA A 20 -11.49 12.39 20.46
C ALA A 20 -10.50 13.54 20.74
N PRO A 21 -10.96 14.82 20.78
CA PRO A 21 -10.10 15.93 21.10
C PRO A 21 -9.46 15.73 22.47
N SER A 22 -8.16 16.02 22.58
CA SER A 22 -7.45 15.87 23.84
C SER A 22 -7.97 16.90 24.84
N SER A 23 -8.10 16.55 26.11
CA SER A 23 -8.54 17.46 27.17
C SER A 23 -7.66 18.72 27.27
N THR A 24 -6.42 18.65 26.81
CA THR A 24 -5.48 19.77 26.70
C THR A 24 -5.87 20.82 25.66
N ASP A 25 -6.51 20.42 24.55
CA ASP A 25 -6.98 21.35 23.50
C ASP A 25 -8.15 22.21 24.00
N LEU A 26 -8.97 21.64 24.89
CA LEU A 26 -10.13 22.30 25.50
C LEU A 26 -9.76 23.30 26.61
N LEU A 27 -8.54 23.23 27.14
CA LEU A 27 -8.05 24.07 28.24
C LEU A 27 -7.31 25.33 27.74
N SER A 28 -7.14 25.48 26.43
CA SER A 28 -6.51 26.66 25.84
C SER A 28 -7.50 27.84 25.83
N PRO A 29 -7.15 29.05 26.30
CA PRO A 29 -8.06 30.21 26.28
C PRO A 29 -8.43 30.57 24.84
N GLY A 30 -9.70 30.41 24.47
CA GLY A 30 -10.19 30.55 23.09
C GLY A 30 -10.17 29.26 22.24
N GLY A 31 -9.95 28.10 22.87
CA GLY A 31 -9.86 26.79 22.25
C GLY A 31 -11.15 26.40 21.52
N GLN A 32 -11.19 26.70 20.22
CA GLN A 32 -12.15 26.08 19.31
C GLN A 32 -11.81 24.59 19.21
N PRO A 33 -12.80 23.68 19.10
CA PRO A 33 -12.53 22.28 18.80
C PRO A 33 -11.66 22.21 17.56
N THR A 34 -10.51 21.56 17.65
CA THR A 34 -9.69 21.27 16.48
C THR A 34 -10.54 20.46 15.50
N GLY A 35 -10.95 21.08 14.39
CA GLY A 35 -11.55 20.33 13.30
C GLY A 35 -10.53 19.30 12.84
N TRP A 36 -10.96 18.08 12.53
CA TRP A 36 -10.08 17.05 11.99
C TRP A 36 -10.52 16.74 10.56
N VAL A 37 -9.53 16.46 9.71
CA VAL A 37 -9.76 15.95 8.36
C VAL A 37 -8.97 14.67 8.17
N PHE A 38 -9.51 13.77 7.36
CA PHE A 38 -8.76 12.59 6.94
C PHE A 38 -7.55 13.04 6.12
N ASN A 39 -6.38 12.49 6.44
CA ASN A 39 -5.13 12.94 5.86
C ASN A 39 -5.07 12.62 4.36
N PRO A 40 -4.99 13.62 3.46
CA PRO A 40 -4.90 13.39 2.02
C PRO A 40 -3.64 12.62 1.63
N GLU A 41 -2.53 12.79 2.36
CA GLU A 41 -1.29 12.05 2.09
C GLU A 41 -1.42 10.57 2.46
N TYR A 42 -2.14 10.25 3.54
CA TYR A 42 -2.48 8.86 3.86
C TYR A 42 -3.38 8.25 2.79
N GLN A 43 -4.38 8.99 2.30
CA GLN A 43 -5.28 8.52 1.25
C GLN A 43 -4.50 8.17 -0.04
N LYS A 44 -3.50 8.96 -0.43
CA LYS A 44 -2.64 8.64 -1.57
C LYS A 44 -1.92 7.29 -1.41
N LEU A 45 -1.51 6.93 -0.19
CA LEU A 45 -0.87 5.63 0.08
C LEU A 45 -1.86 4.47 -0.06
N VAL A 46 -3.11 4.67 0.38
CA VAL A 46 -4.21 3.72 0.15
C VAL A 46 -4.45 3.53 -1.34
N ASP A 47 -4.57 4.62 -2.09
CA ASP A 47 -4.80 4.56 -3.54
C ASP A 47 -3.63 3.89 -4.27
N LEU A 48 -2.39 4.21 -3.87
CA LEU A 48 -1.18 3.59 -4.40
C LEU A 48 -1.16 2.08 -4.14
N TRP A 49 -1.51 1.65 -2.93
CA TRP A 49 -1.63 0.22 -2.60
C TRP A 49 -2.61 -0.48 -3.54
N LEU A 50 -3.83 0.07 -3.67
CA LEU A 50 -4.88 -0.49 -4.51
C LEU A 50 -4.49 -0.55 -6.00
N GLN A 51 -3.67 0.39 -6.46
CA GLN A 51 -3.13 0.39 -7.82
C GLN A 51 -2.02 -0.64 -8.02
N VAL A 52 -1.09 -0.77 -7.07
CA VAL A 52 0.13 -1.57 -7.24
C VAL A 52 -0.12 -3.07 -7.05
N VAL A 53 -0.96 -3.47 -6.08
CA VAL A 53 -1.27 -4.88 -5.80
C VAL A 53 -1.67 -5.68 -7.05
N PRO A 54 -2.66 -5.24 -7.87
CA PRO A 54 -3.07 -5.98 -9.05
C PRO A 54 -1.98 -6.01 -10.13
N LEU A 55 -1.17 -4.95 -10.28
CA LEU A 55 -0.06 -4.90 -11.23
C LEU A 55 1.02 -5.92 -10.88
N MET A 56 1.38 -6.02 -9.59
CA MET A 56 2.36 -7.00 -9.10
C MET A 56 1.82 -8.43 -9.19
N ASP A 57 0.52 -8.63 -8.97
CA ASP A 57 -0.14 -9.93 -9.12
C ASP A 57 -0.12 -10.37 -10.59
N GLN A 58 -0.48 -9.47 -11.52
CA GLN A 58 -0.40 -9.71 -12.95
C GLN A 58 1.02 -10.05 -13.42
N LEU A 59 2.02 -9.30 -12.94
CA LEU A 59 3.42 -9.54 -13.29
C LEU A 59 3.88 -10.92 -12.80
N THR A 60 3.52 -11.31 -11.59
CA THR A 60 3.86 -12.63 -11.03
C THR A 60 3.20 -13.75 -11.85
N LYS A 61 1.91 -13.60 -12.16
CA LYS A 61 1.12 -14.57 -12.94
C LYS A 61 1.58 -14.70 -14.40
N SER A 62 2.21 -13.65 -14.95
CA SER A 62 2.70 -13.67 -16.34
C SER A 62 3.72 -14.78 -16.61
N LEU A 63 4.42 -15.26 -15.57
CA LEU A 63 5.39 -16.35 -15.65
C LEU A 63 4.81 -17.74 -15.38
N ASP A 64 3.55 -17.87 -14.95
CA ASP A 64 2.93 -19.17 -14.64
C ASP A 64 2.83 -20.06 -15.88
N LYS A 65 2.21 -19.55 -16.95
CA LYS A 65 2.02 -20.32 -18.18
C LYS A 65 3.35 -20.69 -18.89
N PRO A 66 4.35 -19.78 -19.00
CA PRO A 66 5.68 -20.16 -19.49
C PRO A 66 6.35 -21.24 -18.63
N TYR A 67 6.23 -21.14 -17.30
CA TYR A 67 6.80 -22.11 -16.37
C TYR A 67 6.16 -23.49 -16.52
N GLU A 68 4.83 -23.57 -16.61
CA GLU A 68 4.11 -24.82 -16.84
C GLU A 68 4.51 -25.49 -18.17
N ARG A 69 4.61 -24.69 -19.24
CA ARG A 69 5.04 -25.19 -20.55
C ARG A 69 6.47 -25.69 -20.55
N ALA A 70 7.38 -24.97 -19.88
CA ALA A 70 8.78 -25.35 -19.76
C ALA A 70 8.97 -26.66 -18.97
N ARG A 71 8.08 -26.93 -18.02
CA ARG A 71 8.10 -28.16 -17.20
C ARG A 71 7.46 -29.36 -17.90
N SER A 72 6.68 -29.13 -18.96
CA SER A 72 6.06 -30.22 -19.71
C SER A 72 7.09 -30.96 -20.58
N ARG A 73 7.28 -32.25 -20.28
CA ARG A 73 8.12 -33.16 -21.07
C ARG A 73 7.61 -33.35 -22.51
N ASP A 74 6.34 -33.03 -22.76
CA ASP A 74 5.75 -33.10 -24.10
C ASP A 74 6.29 -32.01 -25.03
N VAL A 75 6.85 -30.92 -24.48
CA VAL A 75 7.32 -29.76 -25.25
C VAL A 75 8.86 -29.71 -25.33
N TRP A 76 9.56 -30.17 -24.29
CA TRP A 76 11.02 -30.12 -24.26
C TRP A 76 11.63 -31.37 -23.58
N ASP A 77 12.23 -32.26 -24.37
CA ASP A 77 12.96 -33.43 -23.88
C ASP A 77 14.48 -33.22 -24.05
N ALA A 78 15.04 -32.24 -23.32
CA ALA A 78 16.47 -31.91 -23.38
C ALA A 78 16.97 -31.20 -22.10
N PRO A 79 18.26 -31.32 -21.74
CA PRO A 79 18.89 -30.58 -20.63
C PRO A 79 18.72 -29.05 -20.69
N VAL A 80 18.47 -28.50 -21.88
CA VAL A 80 18.16 -27.07 -22.09
C VAL A 80 16.86 -26.67 -21.37
N ALA A 81 15.89 -27.58 -21.29
CA ALA A 81 14.63 -27.36 -20.59
C ALA A 81 14.84 -27.15 -19.09
N GLU A 82 15.72 -27.94 -18.47
CA GLU A 82 16.03 -27.85 -17.04
C GLU A 82 16.63 -26.50 -16.68
N ARG A 83 17.59 -26.02 -17.47
CA ARG A 83 18.18 -24.69 -17.29
C ARG A 83 17.14 -23.59 -17.43
N TYR A 84 16.27 -23.68 -18.42
CA TYR A 84 15.22 -22.69 -18.63
C TYR A 84 14.19 -22.66 -17.49
N VAL A 85 13.81 -23.83 -16.97
CA VAL A 85 12.94 -23.94 -15.78
C VAL A 85 13.62 -23.33 -14.55
N GLN A 86 14.93 -23.54 -14.39
CA GLN A 86 15.69 -22.94 -13.31
C GLN A 86 15.70 -21.41 -13.41
N ASP A 87 16.01 -20.86 -14.59
CA ASP A 87 16.00 -19.40 -14.83
C ASP A 87 14.60 -18.81 -14.54
N LEU A 88 13.52 -19.46 -15.01
CA LEU A 88 12.16 -19.04 -14.71
C LEU A 88 11.83 -19.09 -13.21
N THR A 89 12.35 -20.09 -12.50
CA THR A 89 12.20 -20.19 -11.04
C THR A 89 12.89 -19.02 -10.34
N GLU A 90 14.10 -18.66 -10.77
CA GLU A 90 14.82 -17.51 -10.26
C GLU A 90 14.07 -16.20 -10.51
N TRP A 91 13.53 -16.01 -11.72
CA TRP A 91 12.72 -14.83 -12.04
C TRP A 91 11.45 -14.74 -11.19
N ARG A 92 10.73 -15.85 -10.99
CA ARG A 92 9.57 -15.90 -10.09
C ARG A 92 9.93 -15.51 -8.66
N ASN A 93 11.07 -16.00 -8.15
CA ASN A 93 11.54 -15.63 -6.82
C ASN A 93 11.87 -14.13 -6.73
N ARG A 94 12.55 -13.57 -7.75
CA ARG A 94 12.84 -12.13 -7.83
C ARG A 94 11.57 -11.29 -7.84
N LEU A 95 10.57 -11.69 -8.63
CA LEU A 95 9.27 -11.00 -8.66
C LEU A 95 8.56 -11.05 -7.31
N GLY A 96 8.59 -12.20 -6.63
CA GLY A 96 8.05 -12.33 -5.27
C GLY A 96 8.74 -11.40 -4.27
N MET A 97 10.07 -11.31 -4.31
CA MET A 97 10.84 -10.38 -3.48
C MET A 97 10.50 -8.92 -3.78
N TYR A 98 10.39 -8.54 -5.06
CA TYR A 98 10.04 -7.17 -5.43
C TYR A 98 8.62 -6.80 -5.02
N ARG A 99 7.65 -7.71 -5.18
CA ARG A 99 6.29 -7.52 -4.69
C ARG A 99 6.32 -7.23 -3.19
N GLN A 100 6.96 -8.09 -2.41
CA GLN A 100 7.03 -7.91 -0.96
C GLN A 100 7.69 -6.57 -0.61
N ALA A 101 8.85 -6.25 -1.20
CA ALA A 101 9.58 -5.02 -0.91
C ALA A 101 8.76 -3.76 -1.20
N VAL A 102 8.06 -3.70 -2.34
CA VAL A 102 7.23 -2.56 -2.71
C VAL A 102 6.03 -2.42 -1.78
N LEU A 103 5.33 -3.52 -1.48
CA LEU A 103 4.18 -3.48 -0.58
C LEU A 103 4.61 -3.14 0.86
N THR A 104 5.77 -3.63 1.33
CA THR A 104 6.33 -3.27 2.63
C THR A 104 6.61 -1.77 2.70
N ALA A 105 7.24 -1.19 1.68
CA ALA A 105 7.52 0.24 1.66
C ALA A 105 6.24 1.10 1.76
N ILE A 106 5.15 0.70 1.08
CA ILE A 106 3.86 1.40 1.17
C ILE A 106 3.23 1.23 2.56
N SER A 107 3.24 0.00 3.10
CA SER A 107 2.71 -0.32 4.43
C SER A 107 3.44 0.45 5.54
N ASP A 108 4.76 0.47 5.51
CA ASP A 108 5.60 1.15 6.51
C ASP A 108 5.36 2.67 6.45
N GLN A 109 5.35 3.24 5.24
CA GLN A 109 5.04 4.66 5.08
C GLN A 109 3.62 4.99 5.57
N ALA A 110 2.65 4.10 5.38
CA ALA A 110 1.30 4.30 5.89
C ALA A 110 1.23 4.19 7.41
N ALA A 111 2.00 3.29 8.03
CA ALA A 111 2.09 3.16 9.48
C ALA A 111 2.69 4.42 10.14
N ASP A 112 3.66 5.06 9.48
CA ASP A 112 4.30 6.30 9.93
C ASP A 112 3.49 7.56 9.59
N THR A 113 2.43 7.44 8.79
CA THR A 113 1.60 8.58 8.37
C THR A 113 0.32 8.64 9.20
N PRO A 114 0.03 9.73 9.93
CA PRO A 114 -1.20 9.83 10.70
C PRO A 114 -2.43 9.81 9.76
N ARG A 115 -3.45 9.04 10.12
CA ARG A 115 -4.71 8.95 9.35
C ARG A 115 -5.55 10.23 9.41
N TRP A 116 -5.43 10.96 10.51
CA TRP A 116 -6.18 12.20 10.75
C TRP A 116 -5.19 13.33 11.03
N ILE A 117 -5.46 14.50 10.46
CA ILE A 117 -4.69 15.72 10.72
C ILE A 117 -5.63 16.85 11.14
N PRO A 118 -5.16 17.82 11.93
CA PRO A 118 -5.91 19.04 12.19
C PRO A 118 -6.31 19.72 10.88
N ALA A 119 -7.59 20.02 10.74
CA ALA A 119 -8.11 20.92 9.74
C ALA A 119 -7.37 22.25 9.93
N LYS A 120 -6.75 22.77 8.86
CA LYS A 120 -6.21 24.13 8.90
C LYS A 120 -7.40 25.07 9.14
N THR A 121 -7.56 25.58 10.35
CA THR A 121 -8.48 26.68 10.64
C THR A 121 -8.01 27.88 9.82
N GLY A 122 -8.66 28.13 8.69
CA GLY A 122 -8.56 29.42 8.02
C GLY A 122 -8.97 30.48 9.05
N ALA A 123 -8.07 31.40 9.35
CA ALA A 123 -8.40 32.55 10.17
C ALA A 123 -9.67 33.21 9.59
N PRO A 124 -10.70 33.53 10.40
CA PRO A 124 -11.83 34.28 9.89
C PRO A 124 -11.28 35.60 9.37
N HIS A 125 -11.42 35.84 8.06
CA HIS A 125 -11.18 37.16 7.49
C HIS A 125 -12.02 38.14 8.30
N ALA A 126 -11.35 39.03 9.03
CA ALA A 126 -12.01 40.15 9.67
C ALA A 126 -12.69 40.96 8.56
N PHE A 127 -14.02 40.85 8.47
CA PHE A 127 -14.83 41.81 7.74
C PHE A 127 -14.72 43.12 8.52
N THR A 128 -13.89 44.04 8.04
CA THR A 128 -13.95 45.43 8.46
C THR A 128 -15.08 46.09 7.67
N SER A 129 -16.02 46.67 8.43
CA SER A 129 -17.14 47.52 8.02
C SER A 129 -16.72 48.77 7.26
#